data_AF-A0AAU0P7Y3-F1
#
_entry.id   AF-A0AAU0P7Y3-F1
#
_cell.length_a   1.000
_cell.length_b   1.000
_cell.length_c   1.000
_cell.angle_alpha   90.00
_cell.angle_beta   90.00
_cell.angle_gamma   90.00
#
_symmetry.space_group_name_H-M   'P 1'
#
loop_
_entity.id
_entity.type
_entity.pdbx_description
1 polymer ?
#
loop_
_entity_poly.entity_id
_entity_poly.type
_entity_poly.pdbx_seq_one_letter_code
_entity_poly.pdbx_strand_id
1 'polypeptide(L)'
;MEEKEFIKISNRCLSLCYDLAGKSKDKNKVVELLVKDVFKKIPTDNFESTCNSLRLNISNLTEPEQDAFEEGLEIFLRQHFGVPKC
;
A
#
# COMPACT_ATOMS: atom_id res chain seq x y z
N MET A 1 9.36 5.34 12.82
CA MET A 1 8.97 3.91 12.83
C MET A 1 10.22 3.05 13.08
N GLU A 2 10.12 1.98 13.87
CA GLU A 2 11.22 1.03 14.07
C GLU A 2 11.46 0.15 12.82
N GLU A 3 12.70 -0.22 12.55
CA GLU A 3 13.09 -1.00 11.36
C GLU A 3 12.32 -2.33 11.23
N LYS A 4 12.12 -3.03 12.35
CA LYS A 4 11.37 -4.31 12.36
C LYS A 4 9.91 -4.13 11.95
N GLU A 5 9.29 -3.02 12.33
CA GLU A 5 7.91 -2.70 11.95
C GLU A 5 7.83 -2.32 10.47
N PHE A 6 8.81 -1.58 9.96
CA PHE A 6 8.93 -1.27 8.54
C PHE A 6 9.04 -2.55 7.69
N ILE A 7 9.91 -3.49 8.08
CA ILE A 7 10.09 -4.76 7.36
C ILE A 7 8.77 -5.56 7.32
N LYS A 8 8.03 -5.61 8.44
CA LYS A 8 6.72 -6.29 8.48
C LYS A 8 5.71 -5.64 7.54
N ILE A 9 5.60 -4.31 7.56
CA ILE A 9 4.68 -3.56 6.69
C ILE A 9 5.08 -3.73 5.22
N SER A 10 6.36 -3.65 4.90
CA SER A 10 6.89 -3.85 3.55
C SER A 10 6.59 -5.25 3.02
N ASN A 11 6.85 -6.29 3.80
CA ASN A 11 6.53 -7.66 3.41
C ASN A 11 5.01 -7.87 3.24
N ARG A 12 4.20 -7.26 4.10
CA ARG A 12 2.74 -7.31 3.99
C ARG A 12 2.25 -6.63 2.71
N CYS A 13 2.76 -5.44 2.39
CA CYS A 13 2.45 -4.70 1.17
C CYS A 13 2.79 -5.54 -0.07
N LEU A 14 4.02 -6.06 -0.14
CA LEU A 14 4.49 -6.85 -1.25
C LEU A 14 3.65 -8.13 -1.43
N SER A 15 3.34 -8.82 -0.34
CA SER A 15 2.48 -10.02 -0.37
C SER A 15 1.06 -9.74 -0.86
N LEU A 16 0.49 -8.59 -0.52
CA LEU A 16 -0.86 -8.21 -0.98
C LEU A 16 -0.86 -7.86 -2.46
N CYS A 17 0.13 -7.11 -2.93
CA CYS A 17 0.31 -6.83 -4.36
C CYS A 17 0.47 -8.13 -5.16
N TYR A 18 1.34 -9.05 -4.73
CA TYR A 18 1.50 -10.35 -5.40
C TYR A 18 0.25 -11.24 -5.37
N ASP A 19 -0.59 -11.14 -4.34
CA ASP A 19 -1.84 -11.91 -4.28
C ASP A 19 -2.81 -11.54 -5.41
N LEU A 20 -2.68 -10.32 -5.94
CA LEU A 20 -3.44 -9.86 -7.11
C LEU A 20 -3.01 -10.57 -8.40
N ALA A 21 -1.71 -10.72 -8.64
CA ALA A 21 -1.18 -11.49 -9.77
C ALA A 21 -1.41 -13.00 -9.62
N GLY A 22 -1.59 -13.48 -8.39
CA GLY A 22 -1.79 -14.89 -8.06
C GLY A 22 -3.25 -15.30 -7.89
N LYS A 23 -3.70 -15.37 -6.62
CA LYS A 23 -4.87 -16.15 -6.19
C LYS A 23 -6.17 -15.36 -6.04
N SER A 24 -6.13 -14.11 -5.57
CA SER A 24 -7.36 -13.37 -5.30
C SER A 24 -8.06 -12.95 -6.59
N LYS A 25 -7.32 -12.50 -7.61
CA LYS A 25 -7.83 -11.79 -8.81
C LYS A 25 -8.81 -10.63 -8.54
N ASP A 26 -9.11 -10.35 -7.27
CA ASP A 26 -10.02 -9.33 -6.79
C ASP A 26 -9.21 -8.12 -6.33
N LYS A 27 -9.07 -7.17 -7.25
CA LYS A 27 -8.36 -5.90 -7.01
C LYS A 27 -8.96 -5.15 -5.82
N ASN A 28 -10.29 -5.11 -5.70
CA ASN A 28 -10.96 -4.34 -4.66
C ASN A 28 -10.61 -4.89 -3.28
N LYS A 29 -10.60 -6.22 -3.13
CA LYS A 29 -10.20 -6.85 -1.86
C LYS A 29 -8.73 -6.57 -1.51
N VAL A 30 -7.83 -6.60 -2.50
CA VAL A 30 -6.41 -6.26 -2.28
C VAL A 30 -6.26 -4.80 -1.84
N VAL A 31 -6.95 -3.88 -2.52
CA VAL A 31 -7.00 -2.45 -2.18
C VAL A 31 -7.50 -2.23 -0.74
N GLU A 32 -8.60 -2.87 -0.33
CA GLU A 32 -9.12 -2.78 1.04
C GLU A 32 -8.10 -3.26 2.09
N LEU A 33 -7.39 -4.35 1.80
CA LEU A 33 -6.35 -4.88 2.69
C LEU A 33 -5.13 -3.95 2.75
N LEU A 34 -4.74 -3.33 1.64
CA LEU A 34 -3.65 -2.34 1.64
C LEU A 34 -4.00 -1.14 2.52
N VAL A 35 -5.22 -0.61 2.41
CA VAL A 35 -5.70 0.48 3.28
C VAL A 35 -5.65 0.06 4.76
N LYS A 36 -6.18 -1.11 5.09
CA LYS A 36 -6.36 -1.56 6.48
C LYS A 36 -5.07 -2.04 7.15
N ASP A 37 -4.27 -2.83 6.44
CA ASP A 37 -3.14 -3.57 7.01
C ASP A 37 -1.78 -2.93 6.71
N VAL A 38 -1.71 -2.03 5.71
CA VAL A 38 -0.46 -1.34 5.33
C VAL A 38 -0.58 0.13 5.70
N PHE A 39 -1.36 0.93 4.98
CA PHE A 39 -1.34 2.39 5.12
C PHE A 39 -1.78 2.86 6.51
N LYS A 40 -2.84 2.27 7.07
CA LYS A 40 -3.30 2.59 8.43
C LYS A 40 -2.30 2.25 9.55
N LYS A 41 -1.28 1.43 9.26
CA LYS A 41 -0.23 1.06 10.22
C LYS A 41 0.98 1.99 10.19
N ILE A 42 1.08 2.85 9.17
CA ILE A 42 2.19 3.78 9.02
C ILE A 42 1.91 5.04 9.86
N PRO A 43 2.80 5.41 10.80
CA PRO A 43 2.72 6.66 11.53
C PRO A 43 2.74 7.88 10.59
N THR A 44 1.91 8.89 10.88
CA THR A 44 1.73 10.08 10.04
C THR A 44 3.03 10.85 9.78
N ASP A 45 3.87 10.98 10.79
CA ASP A 45 5.18 11.65 10.76
C ASP A 45 6.16 11.02 9.75
N ASN A 46 5.99 9.73 9.46
CA ASN A 46 6.85 8.98 8.54
C ASN A 46 6.10 8.53 7.27
N PHE A 47 4.86 8.99 7.07
CA PHE A 47 3.95 8.41 6.09
C PHE A 47 4.48 8.50 4.66
N GLU A 48 4.82 9.71 4.22
CA GLU A 48 5.31 9.98 2.87
C GLU A 48 6.59 9.19 2.56
N SER A 49 7.58 9.25 3.45
CA SER A 49 8.85 8.52 3.28
C SER A 49 8.63 7.01 3.22
N THR A 50 7.76 6.47 4.08
CA THR A 50 7.46 5.04 4.10
C THR A 50 6.75 4.62 2.82
N CYS A 51 5.73 5.37 2.37
CA CYS A 51 5.01 5.09 1.13
C CYS A 51 5.93 5.15 -0.09
N ASN A 52 6.87 6.10 -0.15
CA ASN A 52 7.86 6.16 -1.22
C ASN A 52 8.76 4.91 -1.23
N SER A 53 9.21 4.43 -0.07
CA SER A 53 9.96 3.18 0.01
C SER A 53 9.13 1.96 -0.41
N LEU A 54 7.86 1.89 0.00
CA LEU A 54 6.95 0.82 -0.43
C LEU A 54 6.74 0.82 -1.94
N ARG A 55 6.53 2.01 -2.53
CA ARG A 55 6.38 2.20 -3.98
C ARG A 55 7.61 1.71 -4.75
N LEU A 56 8.82 2.00 -4.24
CA LEU A 56 10.06 1.48 -4.82
C LEU A 56 10.12 -0.06 -4.75
N ASN A 57 9.68 -0.66 -3.65
CA ASN A 57 9.70 -2.12 -3.49
C ASN A 57 8.75 -2.85 -4.44
N ILE A 58 7.69 -2.19 -4.90
CA ILE A 58 6.74 -2.76 -5.87
C ILE A 58 6.98 -2.28 -7.32
N SER A 59 7.99 -1.45 -7.57
CA SER A 59 8.22 -0.84 -8.89
C SER A 59 8.51 -1.84 -10.02
N ASN A 60 8.98 -3.05 -9.66
CA ASN A 60 9.23 -4.15 -10.60
C ASN A 60 8.03 -5.08 -10.78
N LEU A 61 6.89 -4.80 -10.13
CA LEU A 61 5.65 -5.56 -10.30
C LEU A 61 4.92 -5.15 -11.59
N THR A 62 3.90 -5.92 -11.96
CA THR A 62 3.04 -5.61 -13.11
C THR A 62 2.15 -4.39 -12.85
N GLU A 63 1.69 -3.74 -13.90
CA GLU A 63 0.83 -2.55 -13.84
C GLU A 63 -0.41 -2.74 -12.94
N PRO A 64 -1.16 -3.87 -12.99
CA PRO A 64 -2.30 -4.07 -12.08
C PRO A 64 -1.94 -4.06 -10.59
N GLU A 65 -0.75 -4.56 -10.24
CA GLU A 65 -0.27 -4.65 -8.85
C GLU A 65 0.15 -3.27 -8.34
N GLN A 66 0.79 -2.48 -9.21
CA GLN A 66 1.13 -1.08 -8.91
C GLN A 66 -0.14 -0.22 -8.81
N ASP A 67 -1.09 -0.40 -9.72
CA ASP A 67 -2.39 0.29 -9.70
C ASP A 67 -3.18 0.03 -8.42
N ALA A 68 -3.19 -1.22 -7.93
CA ALA A 68 -3.86 -1.54 -6.67
C ALA A 68 -3.21 -0.85 -5.47
N PHE A 69 -1.88 -0.69 -5.49
CA PHE A 69 -1.17 0.07 -4.48
C PHE A 69 -1.53 1.55 -4.52
N GLU A 70 -1.48 2.18 -5.70
CA GLU A 70 -1.80 3.60 -5.87
C GLU A 70 -3.25 3.90 -5.52
N GLU A 71 -4.19 3.04 -5.91
CA GLU A 71 -5.60 3.17 -5.57
C GLU A 71 -5.85 3.06 -4.06
N GLY A 72 -5.21 2.09 -3.40
CA GLY A 72 -5.28 1.96 -1.94
C GLY A 72 -4.68 3.18 -1.22
N LEU A 73 -3.57 3.70 -1.72
CA LEU A 73 -2.92 4.89 -1.17
C LEU A 73 -3.84 6.10 -1.31
N GLU A 74 -4.42 6.30 -2.49
CA GLU A 74 -5.34 7.40 -2.77
C GLU A 74 -6.59 7.34 -1.87
N ILE A 75 -7.19 6.16 -1.73
CA ILE A 75 -8.34 5.94 -0.84
C ILE A 75 -7.98 6.30 0.59
N PHE A 76 -6.84 5.82 1.09
CA PHE A 76 -6.39 6.13 2.45
C PHE A 76 -6.17 7.64 2.63
N LEU A 77 -5.49 8.30 1.69
CA LEU A 77 -5.23 9.74 1.75
C LEU A 77 -6.51 10.57 1.80
N ARG A 78 -7.52 10.21 1.01
CA ARG A 78 -8.84 10.85 1.06
C ARG A 78 -9.53 10.65 2.40
N GLN A 79 -9.55 9.42 2.90
CA GLN A 79 -10.26 9.07 4.13
C GLN A 79 -9.59 9.65 5.38
N HIS A 80 -8.27 9.67 5.43
CA HIS A 80 -7.51 10.02 6.64
C HIS A 80 -6.94 11.43 6.64
N PHE A 81 -6.69 12.02 5.48
CA PHE A 81 -6.10 13.36 5.36
C PHE A 81 -6.99 14.35 4.60
N GLY A 82 -8.15 13.92 4.09
CA GLY A 82 -9.08 14.79 3.39
C GLY A 82 -8.54 15.34 2.07
N VAL A 83 -7.52 14.70 1.48
CA VAL A 83 -6.89 15.15 0.24
C VAL A 83 -7.87 15.01 -0.93
N PRO A 84 -8.27 16.09 -1.62
CA PRO A 84 -9.16 16.00 -2.78
C PRO A 84 -8.44 15.37 -3.98
N LYS A 85 -9.21 14.75 -4.87
CA LYS A 85 -8.72 14.09 -6.09
C LYS A 85 -8.07 15.13 -7.02
N CYS A 86 -6.81 14.94 -7.38
CA CYS A 86 -6.16 15.68 -8.45
C CYS A 86 -6.66 15.21 -9.82
#